data_AF-A0A7Y3J2R1-F1
#
_entry.id   AF-A0A7Y3J2R1-F1
#
_cell.length_a   1.000
_cell.length_b   1.000
_cell.length_c   1.000
_cell.angle_alpha   90.00
_cell.angle_beta   90.00
_cell.angle_gamma   90.00
#
_symmetry.space_group_name_H-M   'P 1'
#
loop_
_entity.id
_entity.type
_entity.pdbx_description
1 polymer ?
#
loop_
_entity_poly.entity_id
_entity_poly.type
_entity_poly.pdbx_seq_one_letter_code
_entity_poly.pdbx_strand_id
1 'polypeptide(L)' 'MTPPKNEAQIDHVYPKSKGGTNSGANAAVHSRENNAKKSDKIEQ' A
#
# COMPACT_ATOMS: atom_id res chain seq x y z
N MET A 1 -20.46 -2.33 -6.21
CA MET A 1 -19.95 -3.36 -5.29
C MET A 1 -18.62 -2.88 -4.76
N THR A 2 -18.49 -2.78 -3.44
CA THR A 2 -17.28 -2.30 -2.78
C THR A 2 -16.55 -3.52 -2.21
N PRO A 3 -15.29 -3.78 -2.58
CA PRO A 3 -14.58 -4.97 -2.11
C PRO A 3 -14.46 -5.02 -0.57
N PRO A 4 -14.36 -6.22 0.02
CA PRO A 4 -14.32 -6.37 1.46
C PRO A 4 -13.10 -5.65 2.07
N LYS A 5 -13.26 -5.11 3.27
CA LYS A 5 -12.24 -4.26 3.92
C LYS A 5 -10.93 -5.00 4.20
N ASN A 6 -11.01 -6.32 4.40
CA ASN A 6 -9.90 -7.22 4.67
C ASN A 6 -9.30 -7.85 3.40
N GLU A 7 -9.69 -7.41 2.21
CA GLU A 7 -9.03 -7.82 0.97
C GLU A 7 -7.54 -7.45 1.03
N ALA A 8 -6.68 -8.42 0.74
CA ALA A 8 -5.25 -8.21 0.64
C ALA A 8 -4.94 -7.40 -0.62
N GLN A 9 -4.26 -6.28 -0.44
CA GLN A 9 -3.77 -5.38 -1.47
C GLN A 9 -2.26 -5.28 -1.36
N ILE A 10 -1.59 -5.30 -2.50
CA ILE A 10 -0.15 -5.05 -2.58
C ILE A 10 0.03 -3.55 -2.81
N ASP A 11 0.72 -2.88 -1.89
CA ASP A 11 1.03 -1.46 -1.97
C ASP A 11 2.53 -1.20 -1.80
N HIS A 12 2.98 0.00 -2.15
CA HIS A 12 4.37 0.38 -1.98
C HIS A 12 4.68 0.77 -0.53
N VAL A 13 5.67 0.15 0.12
CA VAL A 13 6.14 0.54 1.48
C VAL A 13 6.52 2.02 1.49
N TYR A 14 7.35 2.41 0.52
CA TYR A 14 7.68 3.78 0.23
C TYR A 14 6.90 4.24 -1.02
N PRO A 15 5.98 5.23 -0.90
CA PRO A 15 5.09 5.63 -1.98
C PRO A 15 5.83 6.05 -3.25
N LYS A 16 5.27 5.68 -4.41
CA LYS A 16 5.80 6.08 -5.72
C LYS A 16 5.87 7.61 -5.88
N SER A 17 4.90 8.34 -5.33
CA SER A 17 4.88 9.81 -5.32
C SER A 17 6.09 10.45 -4.62
N LYS A 18 6.78 9.72 -3.73
CA LYS A 18 7.95 10.19 -2.99
C LYS A 18 9.27 9.65 -3.54
N GLY A 19 9.25 8.90 -4.65
CA GLY A 19 10.43 8.29 -5.26
C GLY A 19 10.58 6.78 -5.02
N GLY A 20 9.50 6.10 -4.60
CA GLY A 20 9.52 4.65 -4.40
C GLY A 20 9.80 3.86 -5.65
N THR A 21 10.60 2.79 -5.49
CA THR A 21 10.93 1.89 -6.60
C THR A 21 9.79 0.90 -6.84
N ASN A 22 9.58 0.50 -8.10
CA ASN A 22 8.69 -0.62 -8.45
C ASN A 22 9.44 -1.96 -8.31
N SER A 23 10.02 -2.20 -7.14
CA SER A 23 10.72 -3.45 -6.82
C SER A 23 9.87 -4.26 -5.85
N GLY A 24 10.00 -5.59 -5.89
CA GLY A 24 9.36 -6.46 -4.90
C GLY A 24 9.82 -6.16 -3.46
N ALA A 25 11.01 -5.58 -3.29
CA ALA A 25 11.53 -5.13 -2.00
C ALA A 25 10.80 -3.89 -1.45
N ASN A 26 10.10 -3.12 -2.31
CA ASN A 26 9.27 -2.00 -1.91
C ASN A 26 7.77 -2.36 -1.87
N ALA A 27 7.42 -3.66 -1.92
CA ALA A 27 6.03 -4.11 -1.87
C ALA A 27 5.69 -4.63 -0.47
N ALA A 28 4.53 -4.23 0.05
CA ALA A 28 3.97 -4.76 1.28
C ALA A 28 2.50 -5.14 1.07
N VAL A 29 2.05 -6.13 1.86
CA VAL A 29 0.69 -6.64 1.80
C VAL A 29 -0.12 -5.99 2.91
N HIS A 30 -1.14 -5.23 2.53
CA HIS A 30 -2.04 -4.54 3.44
C HIS A 30 -3.48 -4.94 3.18
N SER A 31 -4.34 -4.81 4.19
CA SER A 31 -5.77 -4.80 3.95
C SER A 31 -6.17 -3.54 3.18
N ARG A 32 -7.25 -3.60 2.40
CA ARG A 32 -7.80 -2.44 1.69
C ARG A 32 -8.04 -1.24 2.60
N GLU A 33 -8.50 -1.48 3.83
CA GLU A 33 -8.68 -0.41 4.82
C GLU A 33 -7.35 0.23 5.24
N ASN A 34 -6.31 -0.57 5.49
CA ASN A 34 -4.99 -0.07 5.89
C ASN A 34 -4.31 0.67 4.74
N ASN A 35 -4.41 0.16 3.50
CA ASN A 35 -3.91 0.83 2.32
C ASN A 35 -4.59 2.21 2.12
N ALA A 36 -5.92 2.27 2.26
CA ALA A 36 -6.66 3.52 2.16
C ALA A 36 -6.28 4.52 3.27
N LYS A 37 -6.01 4.05 4.50
CA LYS A 37 -5.54 4.90 5.61
C LYS A 37 -4.10 5.38 5.40
N LYS A 38 -3.25 4.56 4.78
CA LYS A 38 -1.85 4.86 4.48
C LYS A 38 -1.73 5.95 3.43
N SER A 39 -2.51 5.89 2.35
CA SER A 39 -2.47 6.89 1.27
C SER A 39 -1.02 7.07 0.75
N ASP A 40 -0.46 8.27 0.84
CA ASP A 40 0.88 8.65 0.41
C ASP A 40 1.87 8.72 1.59
N LYS A 41 1.53 8.13 2.74
CA LYS A 41 2.42 8.07 3.90
C LYS A 41 3.44 6.96 3.71
N ILE A 42 4.65 7.23 4.22
CA ILE A 42 5.73 6.24 4.30
C ILE A 42 5.39 5.37 5.50
N GLU A 43 5.38 4.06 5.30
CA GLU A 43 5.28 3.12 6.40
C GLU A 43 6.63 3.12 7.14
N GLN A 44 6.63 3.53 8.41
CA GLN A 44 7.81 3.52 9.29
C GLN A 44 7.86 2.21 10.08
#